data_AF-A0A521Q1Z6-F1
#
_entry.id   AF-A0A521Q1Z6-F1
#
_cell.length_a   1.000
_cell.length_b   1.000
_cell.length_c   1.000
_cell.angle_alpha   90.00
_cell.angle_beta   90.00
_cell.angle_gamma   90.00
#
_symmetry.space_group_name_H-M   'P 1'
#
loop_
_entity.id
_entity.type
_entity.pdbx_description
1 polymer ?
#
loop_
_entity_poly.entity_id
_entity_poly.type
_entity_poly.pdbx_seq_one_letter_code
_entity_poly.pdbx_strand_id
1 'polypeptide(L)'
;MESIYNLGFINLAIPAWQMGIYIALVAFFMFIHETRGCLLTIYLFAFYWGYYLHGQDFMAAADGHPAMASVYISFGLLLAGFSLFALFYEK
;
A
#
# COMPACT_ATOMS: atom_id res chain seq x y z
N MET A 1 -39.04 11.80 0.13
CA MET A 1 -37.86 11.51 -0.70
C MET A 1 -36.66 11.55 0.23
N GLU A 2 -36.32 10.40 0.81
CA GLU A 2 -35.13 10.28 1.64
C GLU A 2 -33.90 10.41 0.74
N SER A 3 -33.08 11.41 1.03
CA SER A 3 -31.88 11.72 0.28
C SER A 3 -30.87 10.60 0.49
N ILE A 4 -30.52 9.89 -0.59
CA ILE A 4 -29.50 8.82 -0.64
C ILE A 4 -28.11 9.30 -0.17
N TYR A 5 -27.93 10.62 -0.01
CA TYR A 5 -26.73 11.24 0.57
C TYR A 5 -26.51 10.95 2.06
N ASN A 6 -27.46 10.31 2.75
CA ASN A 6 -27.34 9.95 4.17
C ASN A 6 -27.10 8.44 4.39
N LEU A 7 -26.46 7.77 3.43
CA LEU A 7 -25.67 6.58 3.75
C LEU A 7 -24.45 7.09 4.51
N GLY A 8 -24.62 7.15 5.84
CA GLY A 8 -23.70 7.78 6.77
C GLY A 8 -22.26 7.48 6.42
N PHE A 9 -21.40 8.50 6.53
CA PHE A 9 -19.96 8.43 6.34
C PHE A 9 -19.44 7.08 6.83
N ILE A 10 -19.34 6.12 5.92
CA ILE A 10 -18.73 4.84 6.22
C ILE A 10 -17.28 5.26 6.44
N ASN A 11 -16.85 5.21 7.70
CA ASN A 11 -15.47 5.48 8.05
C ASN A 11 -14.66 4.27 7.60
N LEU A 12 -14.51 4.12 6.28
CA LEU A 12 -13.68 3.07 5.71
C LEU A 12 -12.26 3.32 6.21
N ALA A 13 -11.63 2.28 6.76
CA ALA A 13 -10.22 2.31 7.16
C ALA A 13 -9.32 2.79 6.00
N ILE A 14 -9.72 2.50 4.76
CA ILE A 14 -9.08 2.95 3.52
C ILE A 14 -10.11 3.70 2.67
N PRO A 15 -9.88 4.97 2.30
CA PRO A 15 -10.77 5.75 1.44
C PRO A 15 -11.08 5.04 0.11
N ALA A 16 -12.35 5.02 -0.28
CA ALA A 16 -12.82 4.29 -1.46
C ALA A 16 -12.13 4.72 -2.77
N TRP A 17 -11.77 6.00 -2.91
CA TRP A 17 -11.08 6.49 -4.10
C TRP A 17 -9.66 5.93 -4.22
N GLN A 18 -8.96 5.66 -3.11
CA GLN A 18 -7.64 5.06 -3.13
C GLN A 18 -7.71 3.58 -3.52
N MET A 19 -8.74 2.87 -3.06
CA MET A 19 -9.03 1.51 -3.52
C MET A 19 -9.32 1.49 -5.03
N GLY A 20 -10.07 2.48 -5.54
CA GLY A 20 -10.34 2.62 -6.97
C GLY A 20 -9.06 2.80 -7.79
N ILE A 21 -8.14 3.67 -7.36
CA ILE A 21 -6.84 3.87 -8.02
C ILE A 21 -5.99 2.60 -7.98
N TYR A 22 -5.93 1.92 -6.83
CA TYR A 22 -5.19 0.67 -6.68
C TYR A 22 -5.68 -0.41 -7.66
N ILE A 23 -7.00 -0.62 -7.72
CA ILE A 23 -7.60 -1.59 -8.64
C ILE A 23 -7.30 -1.21 -10.09
N ALA A 24 -7.40 0.07 -10.45
CA ALA A 24 -7.11 0.54 -11.81
C ALA A 24 -5.64 0.29 -12.21
N LEU A 25 -4.69 0.57 -11.30
CA LEU A 25 -3.26 0.32 -11.53
C LEU A 25 -2.95 -1.17 -11.68
N VAL A 26 -3.48 -2.01 -10.78
CA VAL A 26 -3.31 -3.47 -10.86
C VAL A 26 -3.91 -4.01 -12.16
N ALA A 27 -5.12 -3.58 -12.53
CA ALA A 27 -5.77 -3.99 -13.77
C ALA A 27 -4.97 -3.54 -15.01
N PHE A 28 -4.41 -2.33 -15.00
CA PHE A 28 -3.56 -1.83 -16.07
C PHE A 28 -2.29 -2.68 -16.24
N PHE A 29 -1.59 -2.99 -15.15
CA PHE A 29 -0.40 -3.86 -15.22
C PHE A 29 -0.74 -5.29 -15.67
N MET A 30 -1.88 -5.84 -15.22
CA MET A 30 -2.36 -7.13 -15.71
C MET A 30 -2.67 -7.11 -17.21
N PHE A 31 -3.25 -6.03 -17.73
CA PHE A 31 -3.56 -5.88 -19.16
C PHE A 31 -2.31 -5.87 -20.05
N ILE A 32 -1.21 -5.29 -19.56
CA ILE A 32 0.09 -5.27 -20.26
C ILE A 32 0.85 -6.60 -20.03
N HIS A 33 0.26 -7.56 -19.31
CA HIS A 33 0.90 -8.81 -18.88
C HIS A 33 2.18 -8.61 -18.04
N GLU A 34 2.33 -7.42 -17.43
CA GLU A 34 3.48 -7.03 -16.61
C GLU A 34 3.25 -7.44 -15.16
N THR A 35 3.53 -8.72 -14.87
CA THR A 35 3.37 -9.31 -13.53
C THR A 35 4.22 -8.60 -12.47
N ARG A 36 5.39 -8.08 -12.85
CA ARG A 36 6.30 -7.35 -11.97
C ARG A 36 5.72 -6.02 -11.50
N GLY A 37 5.12 -5.25 -12.41
CA GLY A 37 4.47 -3.97 -12.08
C GLY A 37 3.26 -4.16 -11.16
N CYS A 38 2.53 -5.25 -11.38
CA CYS A 38 1.44 -5.68 -10.51
C CYS A 38 1.95 -5.97 -9.08
N LEU A 39 2.98 -6.80 -8.93
CA LEU A 39 3.59 -7.12 -7.63
C LEU A 39 4.08 -5.88 -6.89
N LEU A 40 4.72 -4.96 -7.61
CA LEU A 40 5.22 -3.70 -7.06
C LEU A 40 4.08 -2.82 -6.54
N THR A 41 2.99 -2.72 -7.31
CA THR A 41 1.82 -1.93 -6.93
C THR A 41 1.16 -2.50 -5.67
N ILE A 42 0.98 -3.83 -5.62
CA ILE A 42 0.46 -4.53 -4.44
C ILE A 42 1.36 -4.28 -3.23
N TYR A 43 2.67 -4.40 -3.42
CA TYR A 43 3.65 -4.22 -2.36
C TYR A 43 3.61 -2.80 -1.79
N LEU A 44 3.67 -1.76 -2.63
CA LEU A 44 3.62 -0.37 -2.19
C LEU A 44 2.32 -0.04 -1.47
N PHE A 45 1.20 -0.55 -1.99
CA PHE A 45 -0.10 -0.34 -1.37
C PHE A 45 -0.18 -0.97 0.02
N ALA A 46 0.25 -2.23 0.14
CA ALA A 46 0.28 -2.95 1.41
C ALA A 46 1.27 -2.33 2.40
N PHE A 47 2.44 -1.85 1.93
CA PHE A 47 3.45 -1.21 2.75
C PHE A 47 2.94 0.12 3.35
N TYR A 48 2.39 1.00 2.50
CA TYR A 48 1.85 2.28 2.95
C TYR A 48 0.67 2.09 3.92
N TRP A 49 -0.34 1.31 3.51
CA TRP A 49 -1.54 1.12 4.31
C TRP A 49 -1.32 0.26 5.55
N GLY A 50 -0.44 -0.74 5.47
CA GLY A 50 -0.05 -1.55 6.62
C GLY A 50 0.59 -0.71 7.72
N TYR A 51 1.51 0.20 7.36
CA TYR A 51 2.09 1.12 8.33
C TYR A 51 1.08 2.16 8.84
N TYR A 52 0.23 2.72 7.96
CA TYR A 52 -0.75 3.72 8.36
C TYR A 52 -1.79 3.15 9.35
N LEU A 53 -2.27 1.93 9.12
CA LEU A 53 -3.30 1.29 9.95
C LEU A 53 -2.75 0.68 11.24
N HIS A 54 -1.54 0.10 11.19
CA HIS A 54 -0.98 -0.67 12.31
C HIS A 54 0.30 -0.07 12.90
N GLY A 55 0.74 1.10 12.44
CA GLY A 55 2.00 1.72 12.89
C GLY A 55 2.02 2.00 14.39
N GLN A 56 0.87 2.35 14.99
CA GLN A 56 0.78 2.55 16.43
C GLN A 56 0.91 1.23 17.21
N ASP A 57 0.22 0.18 16.78
CA ASP A 57 0.33 -1.16 17.38
C ASP A 57 1.76 -1.72 17.25
N PHE A 58 2.40 -1.48 16.10
CA PHE A 58 3.78 -1.86 15.84
C PHE A 58 4.75 -1.13 16.77
N MET A 59 4.56 0.17 17.00
CA MET A 59 5.37 0.96 17.93
C MET A 59 5.16 0.54 19.38
N ALA A 60 3.92 0.23 19.76
CA ALA A 60 3.59 -0.27 21.08
C ALA A 60 4.26 -1.64 21.33
N ALA A 61 4.24 -2.54 20.34
CA ALA A 61 4.95 -3.83 20.41
C ALA A 61 6.48 -3.68 20.43
N ALA A 62 7.01 -2.58 19.91
CA ALA A 62 8.43 -2.26 19.86
C ALA A 62 8.93 -1.50 21.09
N ASP A 63 8.16 -1.43 22.18
CA ASP A 63 8.46 -0.62 23.40
C ASP A 63 8.78 0.86 23.09
N GLY A 64 8.22 1.39 22.00
CA GLY A 64 8.48 2.76 21.55
C GLY A 64 9.89 3.00 21.02
N HIS A 65 10.68 1.97 20.73
CA HIS A 65 12.01 2.12 20.14
C HIS A 65 11.91 2.67 18.69
N PRO A 66 12.34 3.93 18.43
CA PRO A 66 12.18 4.56 17.13
C PRO A 66 13.01 3.87 16.03
N ALA A 67 14.02 3.09 16.43
CA ALA A 67 14.82 2.28 15.53
C ALA A 67 13.97 1.27 14.75
N MET A 68 12.90 0.70 15.34
CA MET A 68 12.07 -0.30 14.66
C MET A 68 11.28 0.29 13.49
N ALA A 69 10.79 1.53 13.62
CA ALA A 69 10.22 2.28 12.50
C ALA A 69 11.23 2.42 11.36
N SER A 70 12.45 2.85 11.72
CA SER A 70 13.48 3.11 10.73
C SER A 70 13.86 1.85 9.96
N VAL A 71 13.94 0.70 10.65
CA VAL A 71 14.20 -0.60 10.05
C VAL A 71 13.04 -1.02 9.13
N TYR A 72 11.79 -0.89 9.59
CA TYR A 72 10.61 -1.20 8.77
C TYR A 72 10.61 -0.35 7.48
N ILE A 73 10.84 0.95 7.61
CA ILE A 73 10.85 1.88 6.47
C ILE A 73 12.03 1.59 5.54
N SER A 74 13.24 1.37 6.09
CA SER A 74 14.43 1.13 5.28
C SER A 74 14.34 -0.18 4.51
N PHE A 75 13.92 -1.27 5.16
CA PHE A 75 13.73 -2.56 4.47
C PHE A 75 12.60 -2.47 3.45
N GLY A 76 11.53 -1.75 3.79
CA GLY A 76 10.42 -1.50 2.89
C GLY A 76 10.84 -0.81 1.59
N LEU A 77 11.57 0.29 1.72
CA LEU A 77 12.10 1.05 0.58
C LEU A 77 13.13 0.24 -0.22
N LEU A 78 13.95 -0.56 0.45
CA LEU A 78 14.96 -1.39 -0.20
C LEU A 78 14.29 -2.45 -1.08
N LEU A 79 13.24 -3.10 -0.58
CA LEU A 79 12.48 -4.10 -1.34
C LEU A 79 11.66 -3.47 -2.48
N ALA A 80 11.08 -2.27 -2.26
CA ALA A 80 10.47 -1.49 -3.33
C ALA A 80 11.50 -1.12 -4.41
N GLY A 81 12.71 -0.72 -4.01
CA GLY A 81 13.82 -0.41 -4.91
C GLY A 81 14.27 -1.61 -5.73
N PHE A 82 14.43 -2.78 -5.12
CA PHE A 82 14.72 -4.02 -5.85
C PHE A 82 13.60 -4.42 -6.80
N SER A 83 12.34 -4.21 -6.41
CA SER A 83 11.19 -4.48 -7.26
C SER A 83 11.15 -3.55 -8.48
N LEU A 84 11.48 -2.26 -8.30
CA LEU A 84 11.66 -1.30 -9.39
C LEU A 84 12.82 -1.70 -10.30
N PHE A 85 13.95 -2.11 -9.72
CA PHE A 85 15.11 -2.53 -10.49
C PHE A 85 14.78 -3.75 -11.37
N ALA A 86 14.11 -4.76 -10.81
CA ALA A 86 13.64 -5.94 -11.55
C ALA A 86 12.61 -5.58 -12.64
N LEU A 87 11.78 -4.56 -12.42
CA LEU A 87 10.84 -4.08 -13.42
C LEU A 87 11.55 -3.50 -14.67
N PHE A 88 12.63 -2.74 -14.49
CA PHE A 88 13.28 -2.02 -15.58
C PHE A 88 14.50 -2.71 -16.19
N TYR A 89 15.22 -3.54 -15.42
CA TYR A 89 16.52 -4.07 -15.82
C TYR A 89 16.58 -5.57 -16.07
N GLU A 90 15.62 -6.34 -15.57
CA GLU A 90 15.49 -7.75 -15.97
C GLU A 90 14.74 -7.80 -17.31
N LYS A 91 15.40 -8.23 -18.38
CA LYS A 91 14.76 -8.48 -19.69
C LYS A 91 14.44 -9.96 -19.80
#